data_AF-A0A843S6H7-F1
#
_entry.id   AF-A0A843S6H7-F1
#
_cell.length_a   1.000
_cell.length_b   1.000
_cell.length_c   1.000
_cell.angle_alpha   90.00
_cell.angle_beta   90.00
_cell.angle_gamma   90.00
#
_symmetry.space_group_name_H-M   'P 1'
#
loop_
_entity.id
_entity.type
_entity.pdbx_description
1 polymer ?
#
loop_
_entity_poly.entity_id
_entity_poly.type
_entity_poly.pdbx_seq_one_letter_code
_entity_poly.pdbx_strand_id
1 'polypeptide(L)'
;STCFSTHHLQFAEDANHTLWTSSGGGGGVVGWLNTKMFDETGDEEKSQGWTALIVDHNGNGRRDEYTEANAPADPAKDRRVNAAFYGVAPSPSDGSVWGSVLGFPGSLVRLSPGANPPATALAEVYEVPWNNPRAAVQGFSPRGMDIDRNGVVWVSLASGHFASFDRRLCKGALNGPTATGQHCPEGWKLYPTPGPNFKGATEGANADAHYYNWVDQ
;
A
#
# COMPACT_ATOMS: atom_id res chain seq x y z
N SER A 1 -22.60 11.70 -2.10
CA SER A 1 -21.61 11.21 -3.09
C SER A 1 -20.19 11.44 -2.60
N THR A 2 -19.23 10.61 -3.01
CA THR A 2 -17.81 10.80 -2.67
C THR A 2 -17.06 11.62 -3.71
N CYS A 3 -16.05 12.38 -3.28
CA CYS A 3 -15.12 13.11 -4.16
C CYS A 3 -13.96 12.24 -4.69
N PHE A 4 -14.00 10.93 -4.41
CA PHE A 4 -12.99 9.94 -4.78
C PHE A 4 -13.69 8.62 -5.16
N SER A 5 -13.00 7.79 -5.94
CA SER A 5 -13.48 6.44 -6.30
C SER A 5 -13.33 5.47 -5.14
N THR A 6 -14.25 4.51 -5.04
CA THR A 6 -14.27 3.49 -4.00
C THR A 6 -14.31 2.09 -4.63
N HIS A 7 -13.74 1.09 -3.94
CA HIS A 7 -13.83 -0.32 -4.32
C HIS A 7 -13.74 -1.24 -3.10
N HIS A 8 -12.53 -1.50 -2.58
CA HIS A 8 -12.35 -2.19 -1.29
C HIS A 8 -12.44 -1.17 -0.16
N LEU A 9 -12.91 -1.60 1.01
CA LEU A 9 -13.11 -0.74 2.17
C LEU A 9 -12.81 -1.49 3.47
N GLN A 10 -12.31 -0.77 4.46
CA GLN A 10 -12.07 -1.30 5.80
C GLN A 10 -12.14 -0.19 6.85
N PHE A 11 -12.74 -0.51 8.00
CA PHE A 11 -12.82 0.40 9.14
C PHE A 11 -11.50 0.43 9.89
N ALA A 12 -11.07 1.63 10.27
CA ALA A 12 -10.00 1.82 11.24
C ALA A 12 -10.51 1.66 12.67
N GLU A 13 -9.68 1.11 13.56
CA GLU A 13 -9.90 1.09 15.01
C GLU A 13 -9.57 2.47 15.62
N ASP A 14 -10.27 3.51 15.19
CA ASP A 14 -10.11 4.88 15.69
C ASP A 14 -11.42 5.46 16.27
N ALA A 15 -11.33 6.59 16.96
CA ALA A 15 -12.46 7.23 17.63
C ALA A 15 -13.57 7.74 16.67
N ASN A 16 -13.28 7.81 15.37
CA ASN A 16 -14.18 8.31 14.34
C ASN A 16 -14.84 7.18 13.54
N HIS A 17 -14.45 5.92 13.80
CA HIS A 17 -14.78 4.78 12.95
C HIS A 17 -14.47 5.09 11.48
N THR A 18 -13.27 5.61 11.21
CA THR A 18 -12.90 6.05 9.87
C THR A 18 -12.95 4.89 8.89
N LEU A 19 -13.76 5.01 7.84
CA LEU A 19 -13.85 4.06 6.75
C LEU A 19 -12.86 4.45 5.65
N TRP A 20 -11.80 3.67 5.48
CA TRP A 20 -10.83 3.87 4.39
C TRP A 20 -11.25 3.10 3.15
N THR A 21 -11.05 3.71 1.98
CA THR A 21 -11.45 3.11 0.71
C THR A 21 -10.30 3.10 -0.30
N SER A 22 -10.20 2.01 -1.03
CA SER A 22 -9.35 1.91 -2.22
C SER A 22 -10.10 2.35 -3.47
N SER A 23 -9.38 2.52 -4.56
CA SER A 23 -9.92 2.91 -5.86
C SER A 23 -9.94 1.75 -6.87
N GLY A 24 -9.79 0.51 -6.40
CA GLY A 24 -9.86 -0.70 -7.22
C GLY A 24 -8.73 -0.84 -8.25
N GLY A 25 -7.60 -0.16 -8.03
CA GLY A 25 -6.50 -0.11 -9.00
C GLY A 25 -6.63 0.97 -10.09
N GLY A 26 -7.67 1.81 -10.05
CA GLY A 26 -7.77 3.04 -10.84
C GLY A 26 -7.47 4.30 -10.02
N GLY A 27 -7.28 5.47 -10.63
CA GLY A 27 -7.11 6.73 -9.89
C GLY A 27 -5.70 6.93 -9.28
N GLY A 28 -5.58 7.85 -8.31
CA GLY A 28 -4.28 8.26 -7.77
C GLY A 28 -4.35 8.98 -6.42
N VAL A 29 -5.38 8.67 -5.63
CA VAL A 29 -5.66 9.19 -4.29
C VAL A 29 -6.22 8.07 -3.41
N VAL A 30 -6.09 8.20 -2.10
CA VAL A 30 -6.73 7.33 -1.10
C VAL A 30 -7.76 8.17 -0.35
N GLY A 31 -9.00 7.67 -0.30
CA GLY A 31 -10.12 8.36 0.32
C GLY A 31 -10.55 7.72 1.64
N TRP A 32 -11.18 8.54 2.49
CA TRP A 32 -11.77 8.09 3.74
C TRP A 32 -13.09 8.82 4.05
N LEU A 33 -13.86 8.23 4.95
CA LEU A 33 -15.09 8.79 5.52
C LEU A 33 -15.04 8.66 7.05
N ASN A 34 -15.16 9.78 7.76
CA ASN A 34 -15.47 9.84 9.18
C ASN A 34 -16.96 9.46 9.35
N THR A 35 -17.20 8.17 9.60
CA THR A 35 -18.58 7.64 9.65
C THR A 35 -19.34 8.18 10.85
N LYS A 36 -18.67 8.41 11.98
CA LYS A 36 -19.30 9.02 13.16
C LYS A 36 -19.84 10.42 12.86
N MET A 37 -19.03 11.28 12.23
CA MET A 37 -19.49 12.63 11.84
C MET A 37 -20.64 12.56 10.84
N PHE A 38 -20.58 11.62 9.90
CA PHE A 38 -21.63 11.44 8.92
C PHE A 38 -22.95 11.01 9.58
N ASP A 39 -22.90 10.05 10.50
CA ASP A 39 -24.06 9.56 11.23
C ASP A 39 -24.68 10.66 12.13
N GLU A 40 -23.84 11.50 12.74
CA GLU A 40 -24.28 12.58 13.63
C GLU A 40 -24.89 13.78 12.88
N THR A 41 -24.39 14.09 11.68
CA THR A 41 -24.70 15.36 11.00
C THR A 41 -25.41 15.20 9.67
N GLY A 42 -25.28 14.06 9.00
CA GLY A 42 -25.68 13.84 7.61
C GLY A 42 -24.86 14.65 6.59
N ASP A 43 -23.82 15.36 7.02
CA ASP A 43 -23.01 16.24 6.16
C ASP A 43 -21.90 15.42 5.49
N GLU A 44 -22.16 14.95 4.28
CA GLU A 44 -21.21 14.15 3.51
C GLU A 44 -19.96 14.91 3.11
N GLU A 45 -20.03 16.24 2.89
CA GLU A 45 -18.88 17.05 2.46
C GLU A 45 -17.88 17.18 3.61
N LYS A 46 -18.36 17.47 4.82
CA LYS A 46 -17.50 17.57 6.01
C LYS A 46 -16.96 16.23 6.50
N SER A 47 -17.68 15.15 6.21
CA SER A 47 -17.34 13.84 6.75
C SER A 47 -16.29 13.09 5.94
N GLN A 48 -15.89 13.56 4.77
CA GLN A 48 -15.00 12.83 3.87
C GLN A 48 -13.73 13.59 3.52
N GLY A 49 -12.72 12.86 3.05
CA GLY A 49 -11.51 13.47 2.52
C GLY A 49 -10.71 12.49 1.67
N TRP A 50 -9.69 13.01 1.00
CA TRP A 50 -8.75 12.20 0.22
C TRP A 50 -7.35 12.81 0.26
N THR A 51 -6.34 11.98 0.01
CA THR A 51 -4.95 12.43 -0.16
C THR A 51 -4.28 11.74 -1.33
N ALA A 52 -3.37 12.46 -1.98
CA ALA A 52 -2.42 11.86 -2.91
C ALA A 52 -1.38 11.00 -2.18
N LEU A 53 -0.78 10.06 -2.90
CA LEU A 53 0.34 9.24 -2.42
C LEU A 53 1.65 9.91 -2.80
N ILE A 54 2.27 10.54 -1.82
CA ILE A 54 3.49 11.34 -1.99
C ILE A 54 4.62 10.68 -1.20
N VAL A 55 5.68 10.28 -1.88
CA VAL A 55 6.91 9.79 -1.24
C VAL A 55 7.79 10.98 -0.88
N ASP A 56 8.29 10.98 0.35
CA ASP A 56 9.31 11.90 0.86
C ASP A 56 10.63 11.64 0.12
N HIS A 57 10.78 12.22 -1.06
CA HIS A 57 11.89 11.94 -1.97
C HIS A 57 13.12 12.78 -1.64
N ASN A 58 12.92 13.97 -1.05
CA ASN A 58 14.00 14.82 -0.56
C ASN A 58 14.54 14.37 0.82
N GLY A 59 13.79 13.51 1.53
CA GLY A 59 14.22 12.79 2.74
C GLY A 59 14.10 13.59 4.04
N ASN A 60 13.32 14.67 4.08
CA ASN A 60 13.28 15.57 5.23
C ASN A 60 12.19 15.25 6.28
N GLY A 61 11.39 14.20 6.03
CA GLY A 61 10.39 13.68 6.97
C GLY A 61 9.06 14.42 6.97
N ARG A 62 8.80 15.33 6.02
CA ARG A 62 7.52 16.03 5.89
C ARG A 62 7.11 16.10 4.43
N ARG A 63 5.81 16.22 4.17
CA ARG A 63 5.30 16.48 2.83
C ARG A 63 5.56 17.93 2.42
N ASP A 64 6.26 18.12 1.32
CA ASP A 64 6.53 19.42 0.69
C ASP A 64 5.86 19.54 -0.69
N GLU A 65 6.28 20.54 -1.47
CA GLU A 65 6.09 20.53 -2.91
C GLU A 65 6.62 19.23 -3.51
N TYR A 66 5.86 18.67 -4.45
CA TYR A 66 6.20 17.43 -5.11
C TYR A 66 6.15 17.53 -6.63
N THR A 67 6.88 16.63 -7.27
CA THR A 67 6.78 16.36 -8.71
C THR A 67 5.64 15.38 -8.98
N GLU A 68 4.91 15.57 -10.09
CA GLU A 68 3.91 14.60 -10.54
C GLU A 68 4.58 13.30 -11.03
N ALA A 69 3.85 12.18 -10.99
CA ALA A 69 4.43 10.85 -11.23
C ALA A 69 5.10 10.68 -12.61
N ASN A 70 4.59 11.38 -13.62
CA ASN A 70 5.11 11.40 -15.00
C ASN A 70 6.13 12.52 -15.27
N ALA A 71 6.44 13.35 -14.28
CA ALA A 71 7.46 14.38 -14.38
C ALA A 71 8.85 13.83 -13.98
N PRO A 72 9.94 14.48 -14.45
CA PRO A 72 11.28 14.22 -13.95
C PRO A 72 11.35 14.37 -12.43
N ALA A 73 12.17 13.55 -11.77
CA ALA A 73 12.44 13.73 -10.35
C ALA A 73 13.20 15.04 -10.11
N ASP A 74 12.91 15.70 -9.00
CA ASP A 74 13.64 16.85 -8.50
C ASP A 74 14.17 16.50 -7.10
N PRO A 75 15.49 16.48 -6.88
CA PRO A 75 16.09 16.13 -5.58
C PRO A 75 15.66 17.03 -4.42
N ALA A 76 15.17 18.24 -4.69
CA ALA A 76 14.70 19.16 -3.66
C ALA A 76 13.21 18.98 -3.30
N LYS A 77 12.48 18.14 -4.05
CA LYS A 77 11.04 17.97 -3.91
C LYS A 77 10.67 16.54 -3.60
N ASP A 78 9.47 16.39 -3.08
CA ASP A 78 8.82 15.10 -2.96
C ASP A 78 8.37 14.56 -4.32
N ARG A 79 7.89 13.32 -4.33
CA ARG A 79 7.43 12.68 -5.55
C ARG A 79 6.07 12.03 -5.36
N ARG A 80 5.10 12.42 -6.19
CA ARG A 80 3.85 11.67 -6.30
C ARG A 80 4.13 10.33 -6.97
N VAL A 81 3.56 9.28 -6.42
CA VAL A 81 3.58 7.94 -7.01
C VAL A 81 2.22 7.58 -7.60
N ASN A 82 2.23 6.97 -8.79
CA ASN A 82 1.01 6.43 -9.39
C ASN A 82 0.73 5.03 -8.81
N ALA A 83 0.25 5.01 -7.58
CA ALA A 83 0.05 3.81 -6.79
C ALA A 83 -1.42 3.65 -6.44
N ALA A 84 -2.25 3.37 -7.44
CA ALA A 84 -3.68 3.15 -7.20
C ALA A 84 -3.90 1.93 -6.28
N PHE A 85 -4.47 2.17 -5.10
CA PHE A 85 -4.77 1.11 -4.15
C PHE A 85 -5.82 0.17 -4.75
N TYR A 86 -5.51 -1.12 -4.77
CA TYR A 86 -6.46 -2.19 -4.96
C TYR A 86 -6.99 -2.66 -3.61
N GLY A 87 -6.18 -3.31 -2.78
CA GLY A 87 -6.52 -3.54 -1.38
C GLY A 87 -6.40 -2.26 -0.56
N VAL A 88 -7.09 -2.18 0.57
CA VAL A 88 -6.89 -1.14 1.59
C VAL A 88 -7.06 -1.77 2.97
N ALA A 89 -6.15 -1.48 3.89
CA ALA A 89 -6.23 -1.93 5.27
C ALA A 89 -5.59 -0.91 6.22
N PRO A 90 -6.37 -0.24 7.08
CA PRO A 90 -5.82 0.57 8.16
C PRO A 90 -5.16 -0.34 9.21
N SER A 91 -3.97 0.05 9.63
CA SER A 91 -3.16 -0.64 10.64
C SER A 91 -3.65 -0.28 12.05
N PRO A 92 -4.12 -1.26 12.85
CA PRO A 92 -4.46 -1.01 14.25
C PRO A 92 -3.21 -0.75 15.12
N SER A 93 -2.01 -1.10 14.61
CA SER A 93 -0.77 -1.02 15.38
C SER A 93 -0.16 0.38 15.44
N ASP A 94 -0.34 1.18 14.38
CA ASP A 94 0.34 2.47 14.22
C ASP A 94 -0.50 3.54 13.48
N GLY A 95 -1.75 3.24 13.11
CA GLY A 95 -2.64 4.17 12.41
C GLY A 95 -2.24 4.46 10.95
N SER A 96 -1.25 3.75 10.39
CA SER A 96 -0.96 3.82 8.96
C SER A 96 -2.04 3.13 8.13
N VAL A 97 -2.11 3.42 6.84
CA VAL A 97 -3.04 2.78 5.91
C VAL A 97 -2.23 2.07 4.83
N TRP A 98 -2.46 0.78 4.68
CA TRP A 98 -1.76 -0.03 3.68
C TRP A 98 -2.64 -0.28 2.47
N GLY A 99 -1.99 -0.40 1.32
CA GLY A 99 -2.63 -0.77 0.07
C GLY A 99 -1.75 -1.66 -0.78
N SER A 100 -2.34 -2.62 -1.46
CA SER A 100 -1.68 -3.31 -2.57
C SER A 100 -1.88 -2.53 -3.86
N VAL A 101 -0.86 -2.54 -4.71
CA VAL A 101 -0.88 -1.92 -6.04
C VAL A 101 -0.67 -3.00 -7.07
N LEU A 102 -1.65 -3.17 -7.95
CA LEU A 102 -1.63 -4.18 -9.02
C LEU A 102 -0.50 -3.91 -10.02
N GLY A 103 -0.34 -4.84 -10.96
CA GLY A 103 0.60 -4.73 -12.07
C GLY A 103 1.79 -5.63 -11.88
N PHE A 104 2.81 -5.43 -12.71
CA PHE A 104 4.03 -6.22 -12.69
C PHE A 104 5.25 -5.32 -12.46
N PRO A 105 6.07 -5.57 -11.43
CA PRO A 105 5.91 -6.60 -10.41
C PRO A 105 4.88 -6.23 -9.32
N GLY A 106 4.39 -4.99 -9.31
CA GLY A 106 3.44 -4.47 -8.30
C GLY A 106 4.10 -4.22 -6.94
N SER A 107 3.34 -3.68 -5.99
CA SER A 107 3.88 -3.23 -4.70
C SER A 107 2.86 -3.24 -3.56
N LEU A 108 3.37 -3.10 -2.35
CA LEU A 108 2.64 -2.59 -1.20
C LEU A 108 2.99 -1.12 -1.00
N VAL A 109 2.03 -0.34 -0.55
CA VAL A 109 2.22 1.07 -0.22
C VAL A 109 1.66 1.34 1.17
N ARG A 110 2.51 1.92 2.01
CA ARG A 110 2.14 2.40 3.34
C ARG A 110 1.87 3.89 3.25
N LEU A 111 0.72 4.34 3.70
CA LEU A 111 0.36 5.75 3.84
C LEU A 111 0.35 6.10 5.33
N SER A 112 1.12 7.12 5.71
CA SER A 112 1.02 7.77 7.02
C SER A 112 0.12 8.99 6.86
N PRO A 113 -1.12 9.02 7.38
CA PRO A 113 -2.04 10.12 7.15
C PRO A 113 -1.55 11.45 7.75
N GLY A 114 -0.90 11.41 8.91
CA GLY A 114 -0.54 12.62 9.66
C GLY A 114 -1.77 13.37 10.19
N ALA A 115 -1.57 14.60 10.64
CA ALA A 115 -2.64 15.37 11.31
C ALA A 115 -3.64 16.02 10.34
N ASN A 116 -3.24 16.28 9.09
CA ASN A 116 -4.11 16.83 8.05
C ASN A 116 -3.80 16.13 6.71
N PRO A 117 -4.35 14.93 6.48
CA PRO A 117 -3.88 14.05 5.41
C PRO A 117 -3.76 14.66 4.02
N PRO A 118 -4.68 15.53 3.54
CA PRO A 118 -4.52 16.20 2.25
C PRO A 118 -3.21 16.98 2.08
N ALA A 119 -2.63 17.48 3.18
CA ALA A 119 -1.41 18.28 3.19
C ALA A 119 -0.21 17.58 3.83
N THR A 120 -0.41 16.65 4.76
CA THR A 120 0.68 16.06 5.57
C THR A 120 0.98 14.61 5.25
N ALA A 121 0.12 13.91 4.51
CA ALA A 121 0.28 12.48 4.36
C ALA A 121 1.49 12.12 3.49
N LEU A 122 2.29 11.16 3.97
CA LEU A 122 3.45 10.61 3.27
C LEU A 122 3.27 9.13 3.00
N ALA A 123 3.78 8.67 1.86
CA ALA A 123 3.72 7.31 1.39
C ALA A 123 5.12 6.67 1.35
N GLU A 124 5.17 5.37 1.59
CA GLU A 124 6.34 4.51 1.39
C GLU A 124 5.94 3.40 0.42
N VAL A 125 6.79 3.09 -0.55
CA VAL A 125 6.51 2.07 -1.57
C VAL A 125 7.47 0.90 -1.39
N TYR A 126 6.91 -0.31 -1.31
CA TYR A 126 7.65 -1.56 -1.20
C TYR A 126 7.28 -2.45 -2.39
N GLU A 127 8.15 -2.49 -3.38
CA GLU A 127 7.96 -3.32 -4.56
C GLU A 127 8.07 -4.80 -4.18
N VAL A 128 7.19 -5.64 -4.73
CA VAL A 128 7.33 -7.08 -4.59
C VAL A 128 8.69 -7.49 -5.17
N PRO A 129 9.51 -8.31 -4.48
CA PRO A 129 10.85 -8.61 -4.96
C PRO A 129 10.85 -9.24 -6.35
N TRP A 130 11.33 -8.51 -7.35
CA TRP A 130 11.45 -8.98 -8.72
C TRP A 130 12.77 -8.48 -9.34
N ASN A 131 13.56 -9.40 -9.90
CA ASN A 131 14.92 -9.14 -10.35
C ASN A 131 15.79 -8.41 -9.31
N ASN A 132 15.49 -8.59 -8.02
CA ASN A 132 16.25 -7.96 -6.95
C ASN A 132 17.32 -8.95 -6.44
N PRO A 133 18.62 -8.70 -6.70
CA PRO A 133 19.68 -9.64 -6.33
C PRO A 133 19.88 -9.76 -4.81
N ARG A 134 19.29 -8.85 -4.02
CA ARG A 134 19.33 -8.91 -2.54
C ARG A 134 18.17 -9.73 -1.96
N ALA A 135 17.17 -10.10 -2.77
CA ALA A 135 16.02 -10.86 -2.31
C ALA A 135 16.26 -12.37 -2.44
N ALA A 136 15.91 -13.13 -1.40
CA ALA A 136 16.08 -14.58 -1.35
C ALA A 136 15.09 -15.33 -2.27
N VAL A 137 13.92 -14.73 -2.53
CA VAL A 137 12.86 -15.29 -3.38
C VAL A 137 12.30 -14.15 -4.24
N GLN A 138 11.90 -14.47 -5.46
CA GLN A 138 11.26 -13.54 -6.38
C GLN A 138 9.76 -13.83 -6.48
N GLY A 139 8.96 -12.78 -6.63
CA GLY A 139 7.52 -12.87 -6.82
C GLY A 139 7.00 -11.65 -7.58
N PHE A 140 5.71 -11.65 -7.88
CA PHE A 140 5.10 -10.58 -8.65
C PHE A 140 3.58 -10.56 -8.51
N SER A 141 3.04 -9.41 -8.87
CA SER A 141 1.63 -9.09 -9.07
C SER A 141 0.78 -9.40 -7.84
N PRO A 142 0.82 -8.51 -6.83
CA PRO A 142 -0.05 -8.61 -5.68
C PRO A 142 -1.51 -8.37 -6.09
N ARG A 143 -2.43 -8.94 -5.31
CA ARG A 143 -3.86 -8.66 -5.45
C ARG A 143 -4.45 -8.21 -4.12
N GLY A 144 -5.33 -8.98 -3.49
CA GLY A 144 -5.81 -8.61 -2.16
C GLY A 144 -4.72 -8.72 -1.10
N MET A 145 -4.87 -7.90 -0.06
CA MET A 145 -3.96 -7.83 1.07
C MET A 145 -4.72 -7.41 2.32
N ASP A 146 -4.14 -7.71 3.47
CA ASP A 146 -4.63 -7.31 4.78
C ASP A 146 -3.45 -7.17 5.76
N ILE A 147 -3.65 -6.51 6.90
CA ILE A 147 -2.60 -6.27 7.90
C ILE A 147 -3.00 -6.83 9.26
N ASP A 148 -2.08 -7.50 9.95
CA ASP A 148 -2.31 -8.07 11.27
C ASP A 148 -2.04 -7.06 12.41
N ARG A 149 -2.41 -7.42 13.66
CA ARG A 149 -2.17 -6.59 14.86
C ARG A 149 -0.69 -6.28 15.14
N ASN A 150 0.24 -7.04 14.56
CA ASN A 150 1.67 -6.81 14.72
C ASN A 150 2.22 -5.83 13.67
N GLY A 151 1.38 -5.32 12.77
CA GLY A 151 1.77 -4.44 11.68
C GLY A 151 2.44 -5.19 10.52
N VAL A 152 2.23 -6.51 10.39
CA VAL A 152 2.73 -7.30 9.27
C VAL A 152 1.65 -7.38 8.20
N VAL A 153 2.01 -6.98 6.98
CA VAL A 153 1.10 -7.03 5.83
C VAL A 153 1.17 -8.41 5.19
N TRP A 154 0.02 -8.98 4.90
CA TRP A 154 -0.13 -10.26 4.23
C TRP A 154 -0.82 -10.08 2.88
N VAL A 155 -0.27 -10.66 1.83
CA VAL A 155 -0.69 -10.38 0.45
C VAL A 155 -0.64 -11.63 -0.42
N SER A 156 -1.64 -11.79 -1.29
CA SER A 156 -1.64 -12.81 -2.33
C SER A 156 -0.90 -12.35 -3.58
N LEU A 157 -0.03 -13.20 -4.14
CA LEU A 157 0.77 -12.89 -5.32
C LEU A 157 0.43 -13.84 -6.49
N ALA A 158 0.29 -13.31 -7.71
CA ALA A 158 0.05 -14.12 -8.91
C ALA A 158 1.22 -15.07 -9.25
N SER A 159 2.40 -14.79 -8.69
CA SER A 159 3.56 -15.70 -8.75
C SER A 159 3.35 -17.05 -8.03
N GLY A 160 2.19 -17.29 -7.41
CA GLY A 160 1.90 -18.53 -6.68
C GLY A 160 2.43 -18.53 -5.26
N HIS A 161 2.54 -17.34 -4.66
CA HIS A 161 2.98 -17.16 -3.30
C HIS A 161 1.89 -16.47 -2.47
N PHE A 162 1.74 -16.90 -1.24
CA PHE A 162 1.27 -16.03 -0.17
C PHE A 162 2.51 -15.33 0.43
N ALA A 163 2.44 -14.05 0.73
CA ALA A 163 3.62 -13.31 1.19
C ALA A 163 3.31 -12.48 2.42
N SER A 164 4.31 -12.33 3.29
CA SER A 164 4.30 -11.38 4.39
C SER A 164 5.33 -10.28 4.15
N PHE A 165 4.99 -9.05 4.50
CA PHE A 165 5.90 -7.91 4.55
C PHE A 165 5.93 -7.30 5.96
N ASP A 166 7.11 -7.27 6.57
CA ASP A 166 7.36 -6.64 7.87
C ASP A 166 8.31 -5.46 7.73
N ARG A 167 7.75 -4.25 7.80
CA ARG A 167 8.50 -2.98 7.69
C ARG A 167 9.61 -2.87 8.75
N ARG A 168 9.46 -3.50 9.92
CA ARG A 168 10.45 -3.41 11.02
C ARG A 168 11.76 -4.12 10.69
N LEU A 169 11.74 -5.01 9.70
CA LEU A 169 12.95 -5.70 9.24
C LEU A 169 13.76 -4.84 8.28
N CYS A 170 13.22 -3.74 7.75
CA CYS A 170 13.93 -2.85 6.84
C CYS A 170 15.17 -2.23 7.49
N LYS A 171 16.31 -2.37 6.84
CA LYS A 171 17.63 -1.91 7.30
C LYS A 171 18.08 -0.63 6.60
N GLY A 172 17.56 -0.36 5.41
CA GLY A 172 17.86 0.84 4.62
C GLY A 172 17.03 2.05 5.04
N ALA A 173 17.33 3.20 4.42
CA ALA A 173 16.47 4.38 4.51
C ALA A 173 15.08 4.07 3.93
N LEU A 174 14.05 4.61 4.58
CA LEU A 174 12.63 4.42 4.22
C LEU A 174 12.05 5.62 3.46
N ASN A 175 12.85 6.66 3.30
CA ASN A 175 12.59 7.86 2.51
C ASN A 175 13.87 8.24 1.74
N GLY A 176 13.78 9.30 0.94
CA GLY A 176 14.87 9.79 0.13
C GLY A 176 14.95 9.13 -1.25
N PRO A 177 15.99 9.48 -2.04
CA PRO A 177 16.04 9.18 -3.46
C PRO A 177 16.21 7.69 -3.79
N THR A 178 16.62 6.87 -2.82
CA THR A 178 16.81 5.43 -2.98
C THR A 178 15.66 4.59 -2.42
N ALA A 179 14.72 5.19 -1.68
CA ALA A 179 13.61 4.51 -1.05
C ALA A 179 12.36 4.43 -1.95
N THR A 180 12.54 3.92 -3.17
CA THR A 180 11.54 4.04 -4.26
C THR A 180 10.86 2.73 -4.65
N GLY A 181 10.88 1.72 -3.77
CA GLY A 181 10.31 0.40 -4.07
C GLY A 181 11.18 -0.76 -3.56
N GLN A 182 12.34 -0.97 -4.18
CA GLN A 182 13.17 -2.16 -3.95
C GLN A 182 14.13 -2.06 -2.75
N HIS A 183 14.08 -1.00 -1.95
CA HIS A 183 15.07 -0.70 -0.92
C HIS A 183 15.05 -1.67 0.26
N CYS A 184 13.88 -2.26 0.58
CA CYS A 184 13.66 -3.18 1.69
C CYS A 184 13.27 -4.61 1.24
N PRO A 185 14.16 -5.37 0.58
CA PRO A 185 13.91 -6.78 0.28
C PRO A 185 13.82 -7.65 1.54
N GLU A 186 14.49 -7.27 2.63
CA GLU A 186 14.52 -7.99 3.89
C GLU A 186 13.18 -8.00 4.66
N GLY A 187 12.27 -7.07 4.34
CA GLY A 187 10.91 -7.09 4.87
C GLY A 187 10.05 -8.20 4.28
N TRP A 188 10.42 -8.73 3.10
CA TRP A 188 9.62 -9.70 2.37
C TRP A 188 9.94 -11.14 2.76
N LYS A 189 8.88 -11.94 2.91
CA LYS A 189 8.96 -13.39 2.94
C LYS A 189 7.83 -13.98 2.10
N LEU A 190 8.19 -14.88 1.20
CA LEU A 190 7.27 -15.49 0.24
C LEU A 190 7.12 -16.98 0.57
N TYR A 191 5.87 -17.44 0.60
CA TYR A 191 5.45 -18.80 0.91
C TYR A 191 4.76 -19.39 -0.32
N PRO A 192 5.33 -20.41 -0.98
CA PRO A 192 4.68 -21.05 -2.10
C PRO A 192 3.32 -21.61 -1.69
N THR A 193 2.28 -21.33 -2.46
CA THR A 193 0.95 -21.87 -2.18
C THR A 193 0.87 -23.33 -2.64
N PRO A 194 0.11 -24.19 -1.94
CA PRO A 194 -0.02 -25.58 -2.32
C PRO A 194 -0.84 -25.71 -3.61
N GLY A 195 -0.21 -26.07 -4.72
CA GLY A 195 -0.90 -26.26 -6.00
C GLY A 195 0.06 -26.56 -7.15
N PRO A 196 -0.46 -27.06 -8.29
CA PRO A 196 0.38 -27.36 -9.44
C PRO A 196 0.84 -26.05 -10.11
N ASN A 197 2.07 -26.04 -10.62
CA ASN A 197 2.52 -24.97 -11.51
C ASN A 197 1.94 -25.15 -12.91
N PHE A 198 1.87 -24.04 -13.66
CA PHE A 198 1.66 -24.12 -15.10
C PHE A 198 2.76 -24.95 -15.77
N LYS A 199 2.40 -25.68 -16.84
CA LYS A 199 3.35 -26.52 -17.58
C LYS A 199 4.53 -25.68 -18.08
N GLY A 200 5.74 -26.06 -17.66
CA GLY A 200 6.99 -25.40 -18.05
C GLY A 200 7.49 -24.33 -17.08
N ALA A 201 6.75 -24.04 -16.01
CA ALA A 201 7.19 -23.14 -14.95
C ALA A 201 7.94 -23.92 -13.85
N THR A 202 9.19 -23.52 -13.58
CA THR A 202 10.09 -24.22 -12.63
C THR A 202 10.29 -23.47 -11.32
N GLU A 203 10.01 -22.16 -11.26
CA GLU A 203 10.30 -21.28 -10.11
C GLU A 203 9.12 -20.33 -9.80
N GLY A 204 7.96 -20.90 -9.46
CA GLY A 204 6.72 -20.13 -9.26
C GLY A 204 5.87 -20.03 -10.53
N ALA A 205 4.70 -19.40 -10.43
CA ALA A 205 3.54 -19.53 -11.32
C ALA A 205 2.68 -20.78 -11.07
N ASN A 206 2.22 -20.89 -9.82
CA ASN A 206 1.13 -21.77 -9.43
C ASN A 206 -0.14 -21.45 -10.26
N ALA A 207 -0.90 -22.46 -10.63
CA ALA A 207 -2.19 -22.34 -11.31
C ALA A 207 -3.32 -21.77 -10.45
N ASP A 208 -3.10 -21.66 -9.14
CA ASP A 208 -4.01 -21.03 -8.19
C ASP A 208 -4.02 -19.51 -8.36
N ALA A 209 -5.23 -18.94 -8.41
CA ALA A 209 -5.47 -17.52 -8.50
C ALA A 209 -6.06 -16.99 -7.19
N HIS A 210 -5.21 -16.65 -6.22
CA HIS A 210 -5.62 -16.10 -4.93
C HIS A 210 -6.12 -14.65 -5.08
N TYR A 211 -7.41 -14.45 -4.90
CA TYR A 211 -8.03 -13.14 -5.10
C TYR A 211 -7.80 -12.16 -3.94
N TYR A 212 -8.04 -12.60 -2.71
CA TYR A 212 -7.94 -11.78 -1.49
C TYR A 212 -7.64 -12.66 -0.27
N ASN A 213 -7.07 -12.08 0.78
CA ASN A 213 -6.86 -12.71 2.08
C ASN A 213 -7.32 -11.77 3.20
N TRP A 214 -7.73 -12.36 4.32
CA TRP A 214 -8.01 -11.66 5.57
C TRP A 214 -7.16 -12.29 6.67
N VAL A 215 -6.68 -11.47 7.59
CA VAL A 215 -5.92 -11.94 8.75
C VAL A 215 -6.64 -11.56 10.03
N ASP A 216 -6.36 -12.29 11.10
CA ASP A 216 -6.91 -11.96 12.41
C ASP A 216 -6.33 -10.63 12.89
N GLN A 217 -7.24 -9.74 13.30
CA GLN A 217 -7.01 -8.31 13.43
C GLN A 217 -7.27 -7.75 14.80
#